data_AF-A0A0G0FFI9-F1
#
_entry.id   AF-A0A0G0FFI9-F1
#
_cell.length_a   1.000
_cell.length_b   1.000
_cell.length_c   1.000
_cell.angle_alpha   90.00
_cell.angle_beta   90.00
_cell.angle_gamma   90.00
#
_symmetry.space_group_name_H-M   'P 1'
#
loop_
_entity.id
_entity.type
_entity.pdbx_description
1 polymer ?
#
loop_
_entity_poly.entity_id
_entity_poly.type
_entity_poly.pdbx_seq_one_letter_code
_entity_poly.pdbx_strand_id
1 'polypeptide(L)' 'MKYYSDSYLIKNIKEKDNGEKLVDVKKKVRKIIVKKHNVIKANRGKIFVREGVARKLNSVINHLPKGYKLVIYDGYRNKK' A
#
# COMPACT_ATOMS: atom_id res chain seq x y z
N MET A 1 -21.97 -19.29 -5.21
CA MET A 1 -21.54 -17.88 -5.10
C MET A 1 -20.70 -17.51 -6.32
N LYS A 2 -21.13 -16.54 -7.13
CA LYS A 2 -20.29 -15.99 -8.21
C LYS A 2 -19.38 -14.92 -7.59
N TYR A 3 -18.08 -15.19 -7.54
CA TYR A 3 -17.09 -14.18 -7.17
C TYR A 3 -16.86 -13.29 -8.40
N TYR A 4 -17.31 -12.04 -8.34
CA TYR A 4 -16.82 -11.02 -9.27
C TYR A 4 -15.39 -10.69 -8.83
N SER A 5 -14.40 -11.28 -9.49
CA SER A 5 -13.02 -10.85 -9.26
C SER A 5 -12.86 -9.46 -9.89
N ASP A 6 -12.50 -8.45 -9.07
CA ASP A 6 -12.23 -7.06 -9.50
C ASP A 6 -11.23 -6.94 -10.66
N SER A 7 -10.55 -8.04 -11.01
CA SER A 7 -9.66 -8.21 -12.17
C SER A 7 -10.20 -7.59 -13.46
N TYR A 8 -11.50 -7.70 -13.75
CA TYR A 8 -12.09 -7.19 -14.99
C TYR A 8 -12.28 -5.66 -14.96
N LEU A 9 -12.61 -5.10 -13.79
CA LEU A 9 -12.73 -3.65 -13.58
C LEU A 9 -11.35 -2.97 -13.59
N ILE A 10 -10.33 -3.64 -13.04
CA ILE A 10 -8.96 -3.12 -12.96
C ILE A 10 -8.27 -3.12 -14.33
N LYS A 11 -8.60 -4.05 -15.24
CA LYS A 11 -7.97 -4.14 -16.59
C LYS A 11 -8.12 -2.87 -17.45
N ASN A 12 -9.20 -2.11 -17.24
CA ASN A 12 -9.49 -0.91 -18.03
C ASN A 12 -8.99 0.38 -17.36
N ILE A 13 -8.48 0.31 -16.13
CA ILE A 13 -7.86 1.45 -15.46
C ILE A 13 -6.43 1.56 -15.99
N LYS A 14 -6.19 2.55 -16.84
CA LYS A 14 -4.81 2.92 -17.23
C LYS A 14 -4.05 3.26 -15.96
N GLU A 15 -3.01 2.48 -15.65
CA GLU A 15 -2.04 2.84 -14.62
C GLU A 15 -1.39 4.17 -15.05
N LYS A 16 -1.83 5.26 -14.43
CA LYS A 16 -1.22 6.58 -14.59
C LYS A 16 -0.24 6.80 -13.46
N ASP A 17 1.02 7.01 -13.79
CA ASP A 17 1.93 7.65 -12.84
C ASP A 17 1.44 9.08 -12.63
N ASN A 18 1.06 9.40 -11.40
CA ASN A 18 0.60 10.73 -11.02
C ASN A 18 1.76 11.70 -10.71
N GLY A 19 3.01 11.27 -10.92
CA GLY A 19 4.22 12.04 -10.64
C GLY A 19 4.54 12.16 -9.15
N GLU A 20 3.72 11.62 -8.24
CA GLU A 20 3.97 11.75 -6.80
C GLU A 20 5.20 10.94 -6.38
N LYS A 21 6.01 11.50 -5.48
CA LYS A 21 7.18 10.82 -4.95
C LYS A 21 6.81 9.51 -4.26
N LEU A 22 7.59 8.47 -4.54
CA LEU A 22 7.57 7.23 -3.77
C LEU A 22 8.29 7.44 -2.43
N VAL A 23 7.60 7.13 -1.34
CA VAL A 23 8.10 7.27 0.02
C VAL A 23 8.04 5.94 0.75
N ASP A 24 9.03 5.68 1.60
CA ASP A 24 9.02 4.53 2.48
C ASP A 24 7.89 4.67 3.50
N VAL A 25 6.93 3.75 3.46
CA VAL A 25 5.72 3.81 4.28
C VAL A 25 6.05 3.77 5.77
N LYS A 26 7.10 3.05 6.19
CA LYS A 26 7.49 2.98 7.61
C LYS A 26 8.02 4.31 8.13
N LYS A 27 8.69 5.08 7.27
CA LYS A 27 9.22 6.40 7.65
C LYS A 27 8.10 7.43 7.80
N LYS A 28 7.09 7.35 6.94
CA LYS A 28 5.98 8.33 6.92
C LYS A 28 4.84 7.94 7.85
N VAL A 29 4.59 6.64 8.08
CA VAL A 29 3.45 6.11 8.83
C VAL A 29 3.92 5.26 10.02
N ARG A 30 4.14 5.89 11.18
CA ARG A 30 4.85 5.25 12.32
C ARG A 30 4.16 4.01 12.91
N LYS A 31 2.83 3.99 12.96
CA LYS A 31 2.07 2.88 13.60
C LYS A 31 1.69 1.76 12.62
N ILE A 32 2.20 1.81 11.39
CA ILE A 32 1.85 0.82 10.37
C ILE A 32 2.61 -0.49 10.61
N ILE A 33 1.90 -1.61 10.47
CA ILE A 33 2.52 -2.91 10.52
C ILE A 33 2.85 -3.34 9.09
N VAL A 34 4.12 -3.61 8.83
CA VAL A 34 4.56 -4.17 7.55
C VAL A 34 4.83 -5.65 7.73
N LYS A 35 3.97 -6.51 7.14
CA LYS A 35 4.18 -7.97 7.17
C LYS A 35 4.98 -8.43 5.97
N LYS A 36 5.98 -9.27 6.20
CA LYS A 36 6.86 -9.79 5.14
C LYS A 36 6.05 -10.58 4.10
N HIS A 37 5.97 -10.03 2.90
CA HIS A 37 5.48 -10.67 1.69
C HIS A 37 6.62 -10.74 0.66
N ASN A 38 6.46 -11.50 -0.43
CA ASN A 38 7.54 -11.72 -1.41
C ASN A 38 8.11 -10.40 -1.96
N VAL A 39 7.26 -9.40 -2.18
CA VAL A 39 7.67 -8.06 -2.65
C VAL A 39 8.52 -7.32 -1.62
N ILE A 40 8.17 -7.42 -0.34
CA ILE A 40 8.90 -6.77 0.75
C ILE A 40 10.27 -7.42 0.93
N LYS A 41 10.36 -8.74 0.76
CA LYS A 41 11.64 -9.46 0.77
C LYS A 41 12.55 -8.96 -0.35
N ALA A 42 12.03 -8.83 -1.57
CA ALA A 42 12.76 -8.28 -2.72
C ALA A 42 13.25 -6.84 -2.47
N ASN A 43 12.45 -6.02 -1.78
CA ASN A 43 12.77 -4.64 -1.44
C ASN A 43 13.51 -4.48 -0.09
N ARG A 44 14.23 -5.51 0.39
CA ARG A 44 15.01 -5.49 1.65
C ARG A 44 14.23 -5.00 2.88
N GLY A 45 12.95 -5.37 2.96
CA GLY A 45 12.07 -4.98 4.08
C GLY A 45 11.43 -3.60 3.95
N LYS A 46 11.68 -2.87 2.85
CA LYS A 46 11.07 -1.56 2.58
C LYS A 46 9.80 -1.72 1.74
N ILE A 47 8.83 -0.85 2.01
CA ILE A 47 7.63 -0.69 1.19
C ILE A 47 7.55 0.76 0.77
N PHE A 48 7.44 0.97 -0.54
CA PHE A 48 7.23 2.30 -1.09
C PHE A 48 5.77 2.47 -1.47
N VAL A 49 5.20 3.62 -1.14
CA VAL A 49 3.88 4.05 -1.61
C VAL A 49 4.00 5.49 -2.11
N ARG A 50 3.04 5.95 -2.91
CA ARG A 50 2.97 7.37 -3.27
C ARG A 50 2.72 8.22 -2.02
N GLU A 51 3.24 9.44 -1.99
CA GLU A 51 3.13 10.31 -0.82
C GLU A 51 1.67 10.62 -0.42
N GLY A 52 0.76 10.79 -1.38
CA GLY A 52 -0.67 10.94 -1.10
C GLY A 52 -1.25 9.73 -0.38
N VAL A 53 -0.83 8.51 -0.74
CA VAL A 53 -1.24 7.27 -0.07
C VAL A 53 -0.71 7.23 1.35
N ALA A 54 0.56 7.57 1.57
CA ALA A 54 1.13 7.62 2.93
C ALA A 54 0.38 8.61 3.84
N ARG A 55 0.00 9.78 3.32
CA ARG A 55 -0.82 10.77 4.06
C ARG A 55 -2.19 10.19 4.45
N LYS A 56 -2.88 9.54 3.51
CA LYS A 56 -4.17 8.89 3.80
C LYS A 56 -4.04 7.75 4.82
N LEU A 57 -3.00 6.92 4.71
CA LEU A 57 -2.75 5.84 5.67
C LEU A 57 -2.53 6.36 7.10
N ASN A 58 -1.81 7.47 7.26
CA ASN A 58 -1.69 8.14 8.55
C ASN A 58 -3.04 8.59 9.11
N SER A 59 -3.89 9.19 8.26
CA SER A 59 -5.23 9.59 8.67
C SER A 59 -6.06 8.38 9.10
N VAL A 60 -6.07 7.32 8.30
CA VAL A 60 -6.83 6.08 8.61
C VAL A 60 -6.43 5.50 9.95
N ILE A 61 -5.13 5.40 10.25
CA ILE A 61 -4.64 4.86 11.51
C ILE A 61 -5.19 5.61 12.73
N ASN A 62 -5.40 6.92 12.62
CA ASN A 62 -5.93 7.73 13.71
C ASN A 62 -7.44 7.55 13.91
N HIS A 63 -8.14 7.01 12.90
CA HIS A 63 -9.59 6.78 12.93
C HIS A 63 -9.96 5.29 13.03
N LEU A 64 -8.98 4.41 13.23
CA LEU A 64 -9.26 3.00 13.43
C LEU A 64 -9.97 2.76 14.77
N PRO A 65 -11.00 1.88 14.82
CA PRO A 65 -11.61 1.48 16.07
C PRO A 65 -10.59 0.85 17.02
N LYS A 66 -10.86 0.93 18.32
CA LYS A 66 -9.99 0.36 19.36
C LYS A 66 -9.75 -1.12 19.10
N GLY A 67 -8.48 -1.55 19.14
CA GLY A 67 -8.06 -2.93 18.89
C GLY A 67 -7.72 -3.25 17.43
N TYR A 68 -8.09 -2.39 16.48
CA TYR A 68 -7.75 -2.58 15.07
C TYR A 68 -6.36 -2.02 14.75
N LYS A 69 -5.66 -2.69 13.84
CA LYS A 69 -4.33 -2.28 13.36
C LYS A 69 -4.30 -2.35 11.84
N LEU A 70 -3.63 -1.38 11.21
CA LEU A 70 -3.43 -1.39 9.77
C LEU A 70 -2.18 -2.21 9.43
N VAL A 71 -2.35 -3.25 8.62
CA VAL A 71 -1.28 -4.14 8.16
C VAL A 71 -1.14 -4.01 6.64
N ILE A 72 0.08 -3.73 6.18
CA ILE A 72 0.42 -3.71 4.76
C ILE A 72 1.30 -4.93 4.43
N TYR A 73 0.91 -5.59 3.35
CA TYR A 73 1.63 -6.72 2.76
C TYR A 73 2.35 -6.35 1.46
N ASP A 74 1.98 -5.23 0.83
CA ASP A 74 2.52 -4.86 -0.47
C ASP A 74 2.47 -3.37 -0.72
N GLY A 75 3.21 -2.90 -1.73
CA GLY A 75 3.19 -1.51 -2.14
C GLY A 75 3.60 -1.39 -3.60
N TYR A 76 4.38 -0.36 -3.90
CA TYR A 76 4.92 -0.16 -5.23
C TYR A 76 5.77 -1.36 -5.67
N ARG A 77 5.47 -1.86 -6.87
CA ARG A 77 6.23 -2.89 -7.58
C ARG A 77 6.73 -2.28 -8.88
N ASN A 78 8.03 -2.34 -9.10
CA ASN A 78 8.55 -2.01 -10.41
C ASN A 78 8.14 -3.13 -11.37
N LYS A 79 7.44 -2.79 -12.46
CA LYS A 79 7.19 -3.75 -13.55
C LYS A 79 8.50 -3.89 -14.31
N LYS A 80 9.25 -4.95 -14.00
CA LYS A 80 10.23 -5.48 -14.95
C LYS A 80 9.50 -6.20 -16.06
#